data_AF-A0A9P7ZDL2-F1
#
_entry.id   AF-A0A9P7ZDL2-F1
#
_cell.length_a   1.000
_cell.length_b   1.000
_cell.length_c   1.000
_cell.angle_alpha   90.00
_cell.angle_beta   90.00
_cell.angle_gamma   90.00
#
_symmetry.space_group_name_H-M   'P 1'
#
loop_
_entity.id
_entity.type
_entity.pdbx_description
1 polymer ?
#
loop_
_entity_poly.entity_id
_entity_poly.type
_entity_poly.pdbx_seq_one_letter_code
_entity_poly.pdbx_strand_id
1 'polypeptide(L)'
;SFEIRALSKDAEFFSDAEGSPTTIEGSGQTVYWMGCFLRVYKATDTKTPTAEYDTCDGEGTVQRDTKLWFGGKDGKVKEGN
;
A
#
# COMPACT_ATOMS: atom_id res chain seq x y z
N SER A 1 7.34 3.94 12.15
CA SER A 1 7.03 2.69 11.43
C SER A 1 5.74 2.90 10.66
N PHE A 2 5.54 2.17 9.55
CA PHE A 2 4.26 2.19 8.84
C PHE A 2 3.22 1.40 9.67
N GLU A 3 1.99 1.91 9.75
CA GLU A 3 0.90 1.31 10.52
C GLU A 3 -0.24 0.94 9.56
N ILE A 4 -0.64 -0.34 9.61
CA ILE A 4 -1.78 -0.86 8.87
C ILE A 4 -3.01 -0.77 9.75
N ARG A 5 -4.07 -0.16 9.22
CA ARG A 5 -5.40 -0.10 9.82
C ARG A 5 -6.37 -0.97 9.02
N ALA A 6 -7.46 -1.35 9.66
CA ALA A 6 -8.55 -2.06 9.00
C ALA A 6 -9.10 -1.22 7.83
N LEU A 7 -9.29 -1.87 6.68
CA LEU A 7 -9.81 -1.23 5.48
C LEU A 7 -11.22 -0.68 5.74
N SER A 8 -11.39 0.64 5.57
CA SER A 8 -12.69 1.31 5.76
C SER A 8 -13.55 1.37 4.49
N LYS A 9 -12.98 0.98 3.35
CA LYS A 9 -13.61 1.06 2.02
C LYS A 9 -14.07 -0.30 1.54
N ASP A 10 -15.15 -0.31 0.78
CA ASP A 10 -15.70 -1.52 0.17
C ASP A 10 -15.14 -1.76 -1.24
N ALA A 11 -15.56 -2.84 -1.88
CA ALA A 11 -15.12 -3.21 -3.23
C ALA A 11 -15.50 -2.19 -4.31
N GLU A 12 -16.58 -1.41 -4.12
CA GLU A 12 -17.02 -0.38 -5.07
C GLU A 12 -16.02 0.77 -5.12
N PHE A 13 -15.43 1.15 -3.99
CA PHE A 13 -14.35 2.15 -3.95
C PHE A 13 -13.16 1.79 -4.85
N PHE A 14 -12.90 0.49 -5.08
CA PHE A 14 -11.83 -0.02 -5.92
C PHE A 14 -12.30 -0.45 -7.33
N SER A 15 -13.47 0.00 -7.80
CA SER A 15 -13.97 -0.35 -9.13
C SER A 15 -13.08 0.12 -10.27
N ASP A 16 -12.36 1.22 -10.03
CA ASP A 16 -11.45 1.93 -10.93
C ASP A 16 -9.98 1.86 -10.46
N ALA A 17 -9.69 1.08 -9.41
CA ALA A 17 -8.35 0.98 -8.86
C ALA A 17 -7.40 0.23 -9.81
N GLU A 18 -6.13 0.63 -9.81
CA GLU A 18 -5.08 -0.11 -10.49
C GLU A 18 -4.80 -1.44 -9.78
N GLY A 19 -4.39 -2.44 -10.56
CA GLY A 19 -3.99 -3.74 -10.06
C GLY A 19 -2.57 -3.75 -9.51
N SER A 20 -2.27 -4.67 -8.59
CA SER A 20 -0.90 -5.00 -8.19
C SER A 20 -0.20 -5.88 -9.24
N PRO A 21 1.14 -5.80 -9.39
CA PRO A 21 2.07 -5.06 -8.53
C PRO A 21 2.12 -3.56 -8.85
N THR A 22 2.22 -2.75 -7.80
CA THR A 22 2.42 -1.31 -7.93
C THR A 22 3.28 -0.76 -6.79
N THR A 23 3.73 0.48 -6.93
CA THR A 23 4.60 1.15 -5.97
C THR A 23 4.08 2.54 -5.68
N ILE A 24 4.00 2.90 -4.40
CA ILE A 24 3.56 4.22 -3.95
C ILE A 24 4.71 4.92 -3.23
N GLU A 25 4.97 6.17 -3.62
CA GLU A 25 5.90 7.06 -2.93
C GLU A 25 5.13 7.93 -1.94
N GLY A 26 5.59 7.91 -0.69
CA GLY A 26 4.96 8.62 0.40
C GLY A 26 5.10 10.13 0.27
N SER A 27 3.96 10.81 0.36
CA SER A 27 3.83 12.26 0.38
C SER A 27 2.94 12.75 1.55
N GLY A 28 2.46 11.82 2.39
CA GLY A 28 1.49 12.07 3.46
C GLY A 28 0.06 11.63 3.10
N GLN A 29 -0.14 10.99 1.96
CA GLN A 29 -1.44 10.50 1.49
C GLN A 29 -1.84 9.19 2.20
N THR A 30 -3.15 8.92 2.25
CA THR A 30 -3.66 7.62 2.69
C THR A 30 -3.74 6.70 1.49
N VAL A 31 -3.26 5.46 1.62
CA VAL A 31 -3.38 4.42 0.60
C VAL A 31 -4.28 3.31 1.14
N TYR A 32 -5.13 2.79 0.27
CA TYR A 32 -6.05 1.69 0.52
C TYR A 32 -5.66 0.51 -0.38
N TRP A 33 -5.76 -0.71 0.13
CA TRP A 33 -5.48 -1.91 -0.66
C TRP A 33 -6.36 -3.10 -0.29
N MET A 34 -6.56 -3.99 -1.26
CA MET A 34 -7.23 -5.27 -1.10
C MET A 34 -6.40 -6.39 -1.73
N GLY A 35 -6.25 -7.51 -1.03
CA GLY A 35 -5.58 -8.71 -1.52
C GLY A 35 -4.09 -8.51 -1.83
N CYS A 36 -3.41 -7.60 -1.11
CA CYS A 36 -2.01 -7.30 -1.33
C CYS A 36 -1.14 -7.73 -0.15
N PHE A 37 0.04 -8.28 -0.46
CA PHE A 37 1.16 -8.29 0.47
C PHE A 37 1.99 -7.01 0.27
N LEU A 38 2.55 -6.48 1.36
CA LEU A 38 3.25 -5.20 1.36
C LEU A 38 4.71 -5.36 1.72
N ARG A 39 5.55 -4.56 1.06
CA ARG A 39 6.92 -4.30 1.48
C ARG A 39 7.13 -2.81 1.66
N VAL A 40 7.66 -2.43 2.82
CA VAL A 40 7.91 -1.03 3.20
C VAL A 40 9.40 -0.74 3.08
N TYR A 41 9.75 0.27 2.30
CA TYR A 41 11.13 0.70 2.08
C TYR A 41 11.31 2.14 2.56
N LYS A 42 12.56 2.51 2.83
CA LYS A 42 12.94 3.93 2.86
C LYS A 42 13.00 4.44 1.43
N ALA A 43 12.61 5.68 1.17
CA ALA A 43 12.69 6.26 -0.16
C ALA A 43 14.12 6.22 -0.75
N THR A 44 15.13 6.34 0.11
CA THR A 44 16.55 6.30 -0.27
C THR A 44 17.14 4.89 -0.42
N ASP A 45 16.43 3.84 0.01
CA ASP A 45 16.89 2.45 -0.07
C ASP A 45 15.74 1.51 -0.42
N THR A 46 15.67 1.15 -1.69
CA THR A 46 14.66 0.24 -2.25
C THR A 46 15.12 -1.21 -2.33
N LYS A 47 16.31 -1.54 -1.80
CA LYS A 47 16.85 -2.91 -1.85
C LYS A 47 16.44 -3.73 -0.64
N THR A 48 16.39 -3.09 0.52
CA THR A 48 16.11 -3.77 1.80
C THR A 48 14.79 -3.26 2.38
N PRO A 49 13.75 -4.11 2.48
CA PRO A 49 12.52 -3.70 3.14
C PRO A 49 12.77 -3.50 4.64
N THR A 50 12.21 -2.43 5.18
CA THR A 50 12.14 -2.13 6.61
C THR A 50 11.01 -2.87 7.33
N ALA A 51 10.00 -3.31 6.58
CA ALA A 51 8.93 -4.17 7.05
C ALA A 51 8.32 -4.95 5.88
N GLU A 52 7.84 -6.14 6.16
CA GLU A 52 7.08 -6.98 5.23
C GLU A 52 5.80 -7.43 5.90
N TYR A 53 4.70 -7.44 5.14
CA TYR A 53 3.39 -7.87 5.60
C TYR A 53 2.85 -8.89 4.61
N ASP A 54 2.28 -9.98 5.14
CA ASP A 54 1.58 -10.98 4.35
C ASP A 54 0.34 -10.39 3.66
N THR A 55 -0.24 -11.15 2.74
CA THR A 55 -1.43 -10.75 1.99
C THR A 55 -2.56 -10.36 2.95
N CYS A 56 -2.99 -9.11 2.86
CA CYS A 56 -4.06 -8.55 3.67
C CYS A 56 -4.81 -7.45 2.91
N ASP A 57 -5.94 -7.05 3.49
CA ASP A 57 -6.66 -5.84 3.15
C ASP A 57 -6.34 -4.79 4.21
N GLY A 58 -6.22 -3.53 3.81
CA GLY A 58 -5.92 -2.50 4.77
C GLY A 58 -5.83 -1.11 4.20
N GLU A 59 -5.59 -0.17 5.10
CA GLU A 59 -5.30 1.20 4.76
C GLU A 59 -4.22 1.78 5.69
N GLY A 60 -3.50 2.78 5.21
CA GLY A 60 -2.45 3.42 5.99
C GLY A 60 -1.97 4.72 5.37
N THR A 61 -1.55 5.66 6.23
CA THR A 61 -0.97 6.92 5.78
C THR A 61 0.51 6.72 5.46
N VAL A 62 0.89 7.03 4.22
CA VAL A 62 2.25 6.85 3.72
C VAL A 62 3.01 8.16 3.87
N GLN A 63 3.81 8.24 4.92
CA GLN A 63 4.61 9.43 5.25
C GLN A 63 5.69 9.67 4.19
N ARG A 64 6.14 10.93 4.08
CA ARG A 64 7.32 11.29 3.29
C ARG A 64 8.51 10.38 3.65
N ASP A 65 9.35 10.10 2.65
CA ASP A 65 10.51 9.22 2.75
C ASP A 65 10.18 7.72 2.96
N THR A 66 8.91 7.34 2.82
CA THR A 66 8.47 5.93 2.78
C THR A 66 8.10 5.55 1.36
N LYS A 67 8.48 4.34 0.94
CA LYS A 67 8.06 3.76 -0.34
C LYS A 67 7.39 2.42 -0.07
N LEU A 68 6.18 2.24 -0.57
CA LEU A 68 5.45 0.99 -0.45
C LEU A 68 5.50 0.27 -1.78
N TRP A 69 5.76 -1.03 -1.73
CA TRP A 69 5.58 -1.93 -2.86
C TRP A 69 4.47 -2.91 -2.51
N PHE A 70 3.45 -2.95 -3.36
CA PHE A 70 2.30 -3.83 -3.23
C PHE A 70 2.42 -4.95 -4.24
N GLY A 71 2.31 -6.18 -3.78
CA GLY A 71 2.23 -7.37 -4.63
C GLY A 71 0.98 -8.19 -4.28
N GLY A 72 0.56 -9.07 -5.18
CA GLY A 72 -0.64 -9.89 -4.97
C GLY A 72 -1.27 -10.25 -6.29
N LYS A 73 -1.84 -11.45 -6.40
CA LYS A 73 -2.62 -11.81 -7.56
C LYS A 73 -3.99 -11.14 -7.44
N ASP A 74 -4.37 -10.37 -8.44
CA ASP A 74 -5.65 -9.63 -8.49
C ASP A 74 -5.82 -8.59 -7.36
N GLY A 75 -4.72 -8.20 -6.70
CA GLY A 75 -4.72 -7.18 -5.67
C GLY A 75 -5.03 -5.80 -6.25
N LYS A 76 -5.65 -4.94 -5.45
CA LYS A 76 -6.06 -3.59 -5.84
C LYS A 76 -5.48 -2.56 -4.91
N VAL A 77 -5.01 -1.44 -5.47
CA VAL A 77 -4.41 -0.35 -4.70
C VAL A 77 -5.00 0.97 -5.16
N LYS A 78 -5.37 1.84 -4.22
CA LYS A 78 -5.92 3.16 -4.52
C LYS A 78 -5.42 4.20 -3.53
N GLU A 79 -5.01 5.35 -4.04
CA GLU A 79 -4.64 6.51 -3.22
C GLU A 79 -5.90 7.30 -2.85
N GLY A 80 -5.98 7.76 -1.61
CA GLY A 80 -6.99 8.71 -1.16
C GLY A 80 -6.65 10.11 -1.64
N ASN A 81 -7.61 10.76 -2.31
CA ASN A 81 -7.58 12.20 -2.56
C ASN A 81 -7.58 13.01 -1.26
#